data_AF-A0A137R0Y8-F1
#
_entry.id   AF-A0A137R0Y8-F1
#
_cell.length_a   1.000
_cell.length_b   1.000
_cell.length_c   1.000
_cell.angle_alpha   90.00
_cell.angle_beta   90.00
_cell.angle_gamma   90.00
#
_symmetry.space_group_name_H-M   'P 1'
#
loop_
_entity.id
_entity.type
_entity.pdbx_description
1 polymer ?
#
loop_
_entity_poly.entity_id
_entity_poly.type
_entity_poly.pdbx_seq_one_letter_code
_entity_poly.pdbx_strand_id
1 'polypeptide(L)'
;MFLSTFLLHLKPRSQELLLRSYVSICFAWLTTRGKYKLDIQAFFAKSDSLKSLVHTPTVSRPSLPNIPAASAASSNPWTSILEETIVHPDDHISKIQRTLAHYAQVYGNIETGHFKGTELKGAEEIDGTLFVRAANLTTARLNETGKNQAPVPGGAISWWDMEGFWPSA
;
A
#
# COMPACT_ATOMS: atom_id res chain seq x y z
N MET A 1 1.73 12.02 4.24
CA MET A 1 0.58 12.96 4.21
C MET A 1 0.51 13.91 5.39
N PHE A 2 0.67 13.47 6.64
CA PHE A 2 0.50 14.38 7.80
C PHE A 2 1.68 15.31 8.08
N LEU A 3 2.89 14.89 7.70
CA LEU A 3 4.12 15.58 8.07
C LEU A 3 4.17 17.01 7.50
N SER A 4 3.79 17.20 6.23
CA SER A 4 3.76 18.52 5.59
C SER A 4 2.85 19.51 6.30
N THR A 5 1.69 19.07 6.78
CA THR A 5 0.74 19.92 7.51
C THR A 5 1.29 20.38 8.86
N PHE A 6 2.03 19.51 9.55
CA PHE A 6 2.70 19.88 10.80
C PHE A 6 3.85 20.85 10.58
N LEU A 7 4.64 20.66 9.52
CA LEU A 7 5.78 21.53 9.23
C LEU A 7 5.37 23.00 9.09
N LEU A 8 4.20 23.29 8.51
CA LEU A 8 3.67 24.66 8.37
C LEU A 8 3.48 25.41 9.69
N HIS A 9 3.30 24.69 10.80
CA HIS A 9 3.01 25.26 12.11
C HIS A 9 4.22 25.23 13.06
N LEU A 10 5.33 24.64 12.63
CA LEU A 10 6.52 24.44 13.46
C LEU A 10 7.59 25.49 13.16
N LYS A 11 8.32 25.89 14.20
CA LYS A 11 9.53 26.71 14.03
C LYS A 11 10.59 25.93 13.24
N PRO A 12 11.50 26.59 12.49
CA PRO A 12 12.50 25.90 11.66
C PRO A 12 13.31 24.83 12.40
N ARG A 13 13.75 25.12 13.64
CA ARG A 13 14.48 24.14 14.47
C ARG A 13 13.64 22.90 14.82
N SER A 14 12.34 23.07 15.07
CA SER A 14 11.43 21.96 15.37
C SER A 14 11.12 21.14 14.12
N GLN A 15 11.02 21.79 12.95
CA GLN A 15 10.89 21.10 11.66
C GLN A 15 12.09 20.19 11.40
N GLU A 16 13.31 20.72 11.61
CA GLU A 16 14.54 19.96 11.44
C GLU A 16 14.59 18.75 12.38
N LEU A 17 14.33 18.96 13.67
CA LEU A 17 14.31 17.87 14.66
C LEU A 17 13.29 16.81 14.29
N LEU A 18 12.06 17.20 13.91
CA LEU A 18 11.01 16.29 13.50
C LEU A 18 11.43 15.44 12.29
N LEU A 19 12.00 16.08 11.25
CA LEU A 19 12.44 15.37 10.05
C LEU A 19 13.58 14.40 10.36
N ARG A 20 14.59 14.83 11.14
CA ARG A 20 15.69 13.96 11.56
C ARG A 20 15.18 12.76 12.33
N SER A 21 14.34 12.98 13.36
CA SER A 21 13.76 11.91 14.16
C SER A 21 12.90 10.96 13.33
N TYR A 22 12.06 11.49 12.43
CA TYR A 22 11.21 10.69 11.56
C TYR A 22 12.04 9.77 10.66
N VAL A 23 13.05 10.33 9.98
CA VAL A 23 13.94 9.56 9.11
C VAL A 23 14.71 8.50 9.91
N SER A 24 15.23 8.85 11.10
CA SER A 24 15.90 7.88 11.98
C SER A 24 14.98 6.73 12.38
N ILE A 25 13.71 7.01 12.73
CA ILE A 25 12.73 5.97 13.07
C ILE A 25 12.41 5.10 11.85
N CYS A 26 12.22 5.68 10.66
CA CYS A 26 12.02 4.93 9.42
C CYS A 26 13.19 3.98 9.14
N PHE A 27 14.43 4.45 9.29
CA PHE A 27 15.62 3.60 9.12
C PHE A 27 15.73 2.53 10.20
N ALA A 28 15.41 2.84 11.45
CA ALA A 28 15.37 1.85 12.53
C ALA A 28 14.36 0.73 12.20
N TRP A 29 13.16 1.08 11.73
CA TRP A 29 12.18 0.08 11.29
C TRP A 29 12.63 -0.71 10.06
N LEU A 30 13.25 -0.06 9.07
CA LEU A 30 13.76 -0.76 7.89
C LEU A 30 14.89 -1.75 8.24
N THR A 31 15.77 -1.38 9.16
CA THR A 31 16.93 -2.20 9.54
C THR A 31 16.58 -3.33 10.50
N THR A 32 15.67 -3.10 11.47
CA THR A 32 15.18 -4.15 12.39
C THR A 32 14.48 -5.30 11.67
N ARG A 33 13.93 -5.03 10.50
CA ARG A 33 13.27 -5.99 9.61
C ARG A 33 14.27 -6.91 8.89
N GLY A 34 15.54 -6.52 8.77
CA GLY A 34 16.63 -7.35 8.23
C GLY A 34 16.95 -7.08 6.75
N LYS A 35 17.89 -7.87 6.19
CA LYS A 35 18.30 -7.75 4.78
C LYS A 35 17.39 -8.59 3.89
N TYR A 36 16.50 -7.92 3.16
CA TYR A 36 15.65 -8.57 2.17
C TYR A 36 16.31 -8.58 0.79
N LYS A 37 16.19 -9.71 0.08
CA LYS A 37 16.49 -9.75 -1.34
C LYS A 37 15.32 -9.10 -2.09
N LEU A 38 15.52 -7.87 -2.57
CA LEU A 38 14.56 -7.17 -3.40
C LEU A 38 14.66 -7.70 -4.84
N ASP A 39 13.63 -8.44 -5.27
CA ASP A 39 13.48 -8.85 -6.67
C ASP A 39 12.41 -7.99 -7.35
N ILE A 40 12.85 -6.82 -7.80
CA ILE A 40 11.99 -5.80 -8.41
C ILE A 40 11.40 -6.32 -9.72
N GLN A 41 12.21 -7.01 -10.52
CA GLN A 41 11.77 -7.57 -11.79
C GLN A 41 10.65 -8.61 -11.59
N ALA A 42 10.82 -9.54 -10.64
CA ALA A 42 9.78 -10.51 -10.32
C ALA A 42 8.50 -9.85 -9.78
N PHE A 43 8.62 -8.75 -9.03
CA PHE A 43 7.48 -8.00 -8.53
C PHE A 43 6.66 -7.38 -9.67
N PHE A 44 7.31 -6.68 -10.61
CA PHE A 44 6.61 -6.03 -11.73
C PHE A 44 6.11 -7.00 -12.80
N ALA A 45 6.77 -8.15 -12.97
CA ALA A 45 6.32 -9.23 -13.86
C ALA A 45 4.97 -9.84 -13.46
N LYS A 46 4.60 -9.82 -12.16
CA LYS A 46 3.33 -10.35 -11.67
C LYS A 46 2.17 -9.42 -12.00
N SER A 47 1.44 -9.74 -13.07
CA SER A 47 0.29 -8.95 -13.53
C SER A 47 -0.89 -8.94 -12.55
N ASP A 48 -1.00 -9.95 -11.67
CA ASP A 48 -2.11 -10.08 -10.72
C ASP A 48 -2.17 -8.94 -9.70
N SER A 49 -1.02 -8.35 -9.37
CA SER A 49 -0.94 -7.22 -8.45
C SER A 49 -1.59 -5.92 -8.97
N LEU A 50 -1.87 -5.82 -10.28
CA LEU A 50 -2.57 -4.66 -10.86
C LEU A 50 -4.09 -4.75 -10.73
N LYS A 51 -4.64 -5.97 -10.69
CA LYS A 51 -6.08 -6.17 -10.54
C LYS A 51 -6.44 -6.03 -9.07
N SER A 52 -7.64 -5.52 -8.78
CA SER A 52 -8.13 -5.56 -7.41
C SER A 52 -8.19 -7.02 -6.95
N LEU A 53 -7.40 -7.36 -5.94
CA LEU A 53 -7.39 -8.69 -5.34
C LEU A 53 -8.52 -8.88 -4.31
N VAL A 54 -9.33 -7.84 -4.13
CA VAL A 54 -10.50 -7.83 -3.25
C VAL A 54 -11.68 -8.50 -3.96
N HIS A 55 -12.23 -9.53 -3.34
CA HIS A 55 -13.52 -10.07 -3.75
C HIS A 55 -14.62 -9.14 -3.21
N THR A 56 -15.08 -8.19 -4.02
CA THR A 56 -16.33 -7.49 -3.71
C THR A 56 -17.47 -8.51 -3.76
N PRO A 57 -18.26 -8.71 -2.68
CA PRO A 57 -19.48 -9.49 -2.80
C PRO A 57 -20.36 -8.84 -3.87
N THR A 58 -21.00 -9.66 -4.69
CA THR A 58 -21.92 -9.20 -5.75
C THR A 58 -23.09 -8.48 -5.09
N VAL A 59 -22.95 -7.19 -4.81
CA VAL A 59 -24.08 -6.37 -4.42
C VAL A 59 -24.95 -6.27 -5.66
N SER A 60 -26.15 -6.85 -5.62
CA SER A 60 -27.16 -6.71 -6.65
C SER A 60 -27.48 -5.23 -6.81
N ARG A 61 -26.71 -4.54 -7.65
CA ARG A 61 -26.93 -3.12 -7.96
C ARG A 61 -28.25 -3.07 -8.74
N PRO A 62 -29.23 -2.24 -8.32
CA PRO A 62 -30.37 -1.97 -9.19
C PRO A 62 -29.81 -1.50 -10.53
N SER A 63 -30.34 -2.07 -11.62
CA SER A 63 -29.84 -1.93 -12.98
C SER A 63 -29.52 -0.47 -13.30
N LEU A 64 -28.24 -0.11 -13.25
CA LEU A 64 -27.79 1.18 -13.75
C LEU A 64 -28.01 1.19 -15.27
N PRO A 65 -28.42 2.33 -15.86
CA PRO A 65 -28.56 2.46 -17.30
C PRO A 65 -27.26 2.08 -18.00
N ASN A 66 -27.37 1.35 -19.12
CA ASN A 66 -26.27 0.80 -19.91
C ASN A 66 -25.07 1.74 -20.00
N ILE A 67 -24.07 1.51 -19.15
CA ILE A 67 -22.80 2.22 -19.23
C ILE A 67 -22.00 1.52 -20.35
N PRO A 68 -21.45 2.26 -21.33
CA PRO A 68 -20.69 1.66 -22.42
C PRO A 68 -19.57 0.75 -21.90
N ALA A 69 -19.33 -0.38 -22.58
CA ALA A 69 -18.44 -1.46 -22.14
C ALA A 69 -17.01 -1.01 -21.76
N ALA A 70 -16.54 0.13 -22.29
CA ALA A 70 -15.28 0.76 -21.89
C ALA A 70 -15.23 1.11 -20.39
N SER A 71 -16.37 1.42 -19.76
CA SER A 71 -16.47 1.68 -18.31
C SER A 71 -16.64 0.42 -17.47
N ALA A 72 -16.91 -0.74 -18.08
CA ALA A 72 -16.95 -2.03 -17.40
C ALA A 72 -15.56 -2.67 -17.27
N ALA A 73 -14.62 -2.28 -18.15
CA ALA A 73 -13.29 -2.89 -18.27
C ALA A 73 -12.19 -2.26 -17.39
N SER A 74 -12.47 -1.14 -16.71
CA SER A 74 -11.56 -0.60 -15.70
C SER A 74 -12.34 -0.18 -14.46
N SER A 75 -12.76 -1.16 -13.65
CA SER A 75 -13.00 -0.88 -12.24
C SER A 75 -11.72 -0.24 -11.71
N ASN A 76 -11.75 1.04 -11.36
CA ASN A 76 -10.62 1.70 -10.74
C ASN A 76 -10.22 0.85 -9.53
N PRO A 77 -9.02 0.23 -9.52
CA PRO A 77 -8.64 -0.71 -8.45
C PRO A 77 -8.70 -0.06 -7.06
N TRP A 78 -8.53 1.27 -6.98
CA TRP A 78 -8.64 2.02 -5.74
C TRP A 78 -10.04 2.02 -5.14
N THR A 79 -11.12 1.91 -5.94
CA THR A 79 -12.49 1.95 -5.41
C THR A 79 -12.74 0.80 -4.44
N SER A 80 -12.48 -0.44 -4.86
CA SER A 80 -12.66 -1.62 -4.01
C SER A 80 -11.71 -1.63 -2.80
N ILE A 81 -10.46 -1.18 -2.97
CA ILE A 81 -9.49 -1.05 -1.88
C ILE A 81 -9.98 -0.05 -0.83
N LEU A 82 -10.48 1.12 -1.24
CA LEU A 82 -10.91 2.16 -0.32
C LEU A 82 -12.22 1.81 0.38
N GLU A 83 -13.16 1.15 -0.30
CA GLU A 83 -14.41 0.68 0.29
C GLU A 83 -14.18 -0.32 1.43
N GLU A 84 -13.23 -1.24 1.28
CA GLU A 84 -12.92 -2.20 2.33
C GLU A 84 -12.17 -1.57 3.51
N THR A 85 -11.29 -0.61 3.22
CA THR A 85 -10.37 -0.06 4.23
C THR A 85 -10.99 1.03 5.10
N ILE A 86 -12.08 1.66 4.66
CA ILE A 86 -12.77 2.70 5.42
C ILE A 86 -13.51 2.15 6.66
N VAL A 87 -13.95 0.90 6.60
CA VAL A 87 -14.68 0.23 7.70
C VAL A 87 -13.78 -0.69 8.53
N HIS A 88 -12.47 -0.70 8.26
CA HIS A 88 -11.54 -1.59 8.94
C HIS A 88 -11.34 -1.18 10.41
N PRO A 89 -11.43 -2.12 11.38
CA PRO A 89 -11.32 -1.80 12.81
C PRO A 89 -9.91 -1.35 13.24
N ASP A 90 -8.87 -1.80 12.54
CA ASP A 90 -7.50 -1.30 12.72
C ASP A 90 -7.27 -0.03 11.89
N ASP A 91 -7.00 1.08 12.58
CA ASP A 91 -6.80 2.38 11.98
C ASP A 91 -5.52 2.47 11.13
N HIS A 92 -4.52 1.62 11.39
CA HIS A 92 -3.27 1.57 10.63
C HIS A 92 -3.51 1.20 9.17
N ILE A 93 -4.54 0.39 8.91
CA ILE A 93 -4.91 -0.04 7.56
C ILE A 93 -5.44 1.13 6.74
N SER A 94 -6.33 1.93 7.33
CA SER A 94 -6.82 3.14 6.65
C SER A 94 -5.69 4.14 6.38
N LYS A 95 -4.69 4.25 7.28
CA LYS A 95 -3.53 5.14 7.14
C LYS A 95 -2.61 4.69 6.01
N ILE A 96 -2.27 3.40 5.93
CA ILE A 96 -1.37 2.89 4.88
C ILE A 96 -2.02 2.99 3.51
N GLN A 97 -3.30 2.63 3.39
CA GLN A 97 -4.02 2.64 2.10
C GLN A 97 -4.24 4.05 1.58
N ARG A 98 -4.58 5.01 2.46
CA ARG A 98 -4.62 6.43 2.11
C ARG A 98 -3.26 6.97 1.67
N THR A 99 -2.19 6.51 2.32
CA THR A 99 -0.82 6.92 1.98
C THR A 99 -0.42 6.41 0.60
N LEU A 100 -0.71 5.14 0.28
CA LEU A 100 -0.46 4.55 -1.03
C LEU A 100 -1.30 5.25 -2.12
N ALA A 101 -2.58 5.50 -1.87
CA ALA A 101 -3.45 6.22 -2.80
C ALA A 101 -2.92 7.63 -3.10
N HIS A 102 -2.45 8.35 -2.09
CA HIS A 102 -1.86 9.67 -2.27
C HIS A 102 -0.60 9.62 -3.14
N TYR A 103 0.32 8.70 -2.86
CA TYR A 103 1.55 8.62 -3.66
C TYR A 103 1.30 8.09 -5.08
N ALA A 104 0.24 7.31 -5.29
CA ALA A 104 -0.22 6.99 -6.64
C ALA A 104 -0.68 8.24 -7.41
N GLN A 105 -1.26 9.26 -6.74
CA GLN A 105 -1.59 10.52 -7.41
C GLN A 105 -0.34 11.34 -7.75
N VAL A 106 0.67 11.31 -6.89
CA VAL A 106 1.91 12.09 -7.07
C VAL A 106 2.83 11.45 -8.12
N TYR A 107 2.93 10.12 -8.12
CA TYR A 107 3.93 9.38 -8.88
C TYR A 107 3.34 8.37 -9.87
N GLY A 108 2.00 8.31 -10.00
CA GLY A 108 1.32 7.32 -10.84
C GLY A 108 1.59 7.46 -12.34
N ASN A 109 2.06 8.63 -12.78
CA ASN A 109 2.41 8.89 -14.18
C ASN A 109 3.89 8.62 -14.49
N ILE A 110 4.66 8.08 -13.54
CA ILE A 110 6.05 7.69 -13.82
C ILE A 110 6.03 6.50 -14.79
N GLU A 111 6.68 6.68 -15.93
CA GLU A 111 6.87 5.63 -16.92
C GLU A 111 8.01 4.69 -16.53
N THR A 112 7.93 3.45 -16.98
CA THR A 112 9.02 2.47 -16.87
C THR A 112 10.32 3.03 -17.47
N GLY A 113 11.45 2.78 -16.82
CA GLY A 113 12.77 3.28 -17.21
C GLY A 113 13.16 4.62 -16.59
N HIS A 114 12.27 5.30 -15.85
CA HIS A 114 12.58 6.56 -15.17
C HIS A 114 13.77 6.45 -14.20
N PHE A 115 13.91 5.32 -13.51
CA PHE A 115 14.98 5.07 -12.53
C PHE A 115 16.17 4.29 -13.11
N LYS A 116 16.31 4.26 -14.44
CA LYS A 116 17.46 3.63 -15.10
C LYS A 116 18.76 4.33 -14.71
N GLY A 117 19.79 3.54 -14.43
CA GLY A 117 21.14 4.04 -14.09
C GLY A 117 21.36 4.31 -12.60
N THR A 118 20.41 3.92 -11.75
CA THR A 118 20.61 3.88 -10.28
C THR A 118 21.36 2.62 -9.87
N GLU A 119 21.91 2.61 -8.66
CA GLU A 119 22.61 1.46 -8.06
C GLU A 119 21.67 0.30 -7.71
N LEU A 120 20.36 0.55 -7.73
CA LEU A 120 19.34 -0.43 -7.41
C LEU A 120 19.04 -1.32 -8.63
N LYS A 121 19.47 -2.58 -8.55
CA LYS A 121 19.26 -3.58 -9.61
C LYS A 121 17.77 -3.75 -9.93
N GLY A 122 17.39 -3.57 -11.19
CA GLY A 122 16.00 -3.71 -11.66
C GLY A 122 15.14 -2.47 -11.43
N ALA A 123 15.72 -1.34 -11.00
CA ALA A 123 15.00 -0.09 -10.82
C ALA A 123 14.36 0.44 -12.11
N GLU A 124 14.90 0.07 -13.27
CA GLU A 124 14.32 0.38 -14.57
C GLU A 124 12.89 -0.15 -14.76
N GLU A 125 12.51 -1.22 -14.04
CA GLU A 125 11.16 -1.80 -14.09
C GLU A 125 10.15 -1.01 -13.24
N ILE A 126 10.62 -0.11 -12.35
CA ILE A 126 9.74 0.65 -11.47
C ILE A 126 8.98 1.69 -12.29
N ASP A 127 7.65 1.57 -12.25
CA ASP A 127 6.71 2.54 -12.82
C ASP A 127 5.71 3.06 -11.76
N GLY A 128 4.83 3.98 -12.17
CA GLY A 128 3.82 4.58 -11.31
C GLY A 128 2.77 3.61 -10.76
N THR A 129 2.71 2.37 -11.26
CA THR A 129 1.80 1.34 -10.76
C THR A 129 2.26 0.69 -9.44
N LEU A 130 3.48 0.99 -8.98
CA LEU A 130 4.03 0.49 -7.71
C LEU A 130 3.03 0.61 -6.54
N PHE A 131 2.38 1.76 -6.41
CA PHE A 131 1.52 2.07 -5.26
C PHE A 131 0.22 1.28 -5.28
N VAL A 132 -0.40 1.10 -6.45
CA VAL A 132 -1.63 0.30 -6.56
C VAL A 132 -1.33 -1.19 -6.37
N ARG A 133 -0.18 -1.67 -6.86
CA ARG A 133 0.28 -3.04 -6.63
C ARG A 133 0.51 -3.32 -5.15
N ALA A 134 1.18 -2.41 -4.45
CA ALA A 134 1.38 -2.50 -3.01
C ALA A 134 0.05 -2.48 -2.24
N ALA A 135 -0.87 -1.59 -2.62
CA ALA A 135 -2.19 -1.46 -1.99
C ALA A 135 -3.01 -2.76 -2.11
N ASN A 136 -3.03 -3.37 -3.30
CA ASN A 136 -3.69 -4.65 -3.54
C ASN A 136 -3.10 -5.78 -2.68
N LEU A 137 -1.78 -5.88 -2.61
CA LEU A 137 -1.11 -6.89 -1.80
C LEU A 137 -1.38 -6.69 -0.31
N THR A 138 -1.33 -5.44 0.17
CA THR A 138 -1.68 -5.11 1.55
C THR A 138 -3.11 -5.55 1.87
N THR A 139 -4.09 -5.25 1.01
CA THR A 139 -5.47 -5.66 1.25
C THR A 139 -5.66 -7.17 1.20
N ALA A 140 -5.06 -7.84 0.21
CA ALA A 140 -5.13 -9.30 0.09
C ALA A 140 -4.60 -10.01 1.34
N ARG A 141 -3.44 -9.55 1.83
CA ARG A 141 -2.81 -10.09 3.04
C ARG A 141 -3.68 -9.90 4.29
N LEU A 142 -4.31 -8.73 4.43
CA LEU A 142 -5.21 -8.47 5.56
C LEU A 142 -6.43 -9.39 5.55
N ASN A 143 -6.98 -9.66 4.36
CA ASN A 143 -8.11 -10.57 4.20
C ASN A 143 -7.76 -12.02 4.48
N GLU A 144 -6.54 -12.45 4.16
CA GLU A 144 -6.03 -13.76 4.52
C GLU A 144 -5.75 -13.87 6.02
N THR A 145 -5.06 -12.88 6.60
CA THR A 145 -4.72 -12.86 8.02
C THR A 145 -5.99 -12.78 8.89
N GLY A 146 -6.97 -11.95 8.53
CA GLY A 146 -8.23 -11.82 9.27
C GLY A 146 -9.06 -13.11 9.28
N LYS A 147 -8.97 -13.96 8.25
CA LYS A 147 -9.64 -15.28 8.24
C LYS A 147 -8.98 -16.29 9.18
N ASN A 148 -7.68 -16.13 9.42
CA ASN A 148 -6.86 -17.11 10.12
C ASN A 148 -6.46 -16.69 11.55
N GLN A 149 -6.83 -15.48 11.99
CA GLN A 149 -6.49 -15.00 13.33
C GLN A 149 -7.42 -15.57 14.40
N ALA A 150 -6.84 -16.35 15.32
CA ALA A 150 -7.47 -16.69 16.58
C ALA A 150 -7.47 -15.46 17.53
N PRO A 151 -8.51 -15.26 18.33
CA PRO A 151 -8.53 -14.20 19.34
C PRO A 151 -7.33 -14.33 20.29
N VAL A 152 -6.61 -13.24 20.53
CA VAL A 152 -5.51 -13.22 21.50
C VAL A 152 -6.13 -13.23 22.91
N PRO A 153 -5.53 -13.92 23.91
CA PRO A 153 -6.03 -13.88 25.28
C PRO A 153 -6.17 -12.44 25.77
N GLY A 154 -7.39 -12.05 26.19
CA GLY A 154 -7.74 -10.66 26.53
C GLY A 154 -8.63 -9.95 25.51
N GLY A 155 -9.05 -10.62 24.42
CA GLY A 155 -10.07 -10.12 23.50
C GLY A 155 -9.56 -9.07 22.49
N ALA A 156 -8.28 -8.71 22.55
CA ALA A 156 -7.64 -7.91 21.52
C ALA A 156 -7.26 -8.82 20.34
N ILE A 157 -7.57 -8.39 19.12
CA ILE A 157 -7.00 -8.99 17.91
C ILE A 157 -5.65 -8.31 17.68
N SER A 158 -4.57 -9.08 17.51
CA SER A 158 -3.25 -8.52 17.20
C SER A 158 -3.19 -8.17 15.72
N TRP A 159 -3.37 -6.90 15.37
CA TRP A 159 -3.34 -6.43 13.99
C TRP A 159 -1.92 -6.21 13.42
N TRP A 160 -0.88 -6.40 14.25
CA TRP A 160 0.50 -6.23 13.82
C TRP A 160 1.01 -7.46 13.07
N ASP A 161 1.02 -7.36 11.75
CA ASP A 161 1.63 -8.35 10.88
C ASP A 161 3.16 -8.16 10.83
N MET A 162 3.86 -8.97 11.61
CA MET A 162 5.32 -8.96 11.66
C MET A 162 5.97 -9.87 10.61
N GLU A 163 5.19 -10.76 10.01
CA GLU A 163 5.68 -11.78 9.07
C GLU A 163 5.88 -11.22 7.65
N GLY A 164 5.13 -10.19 7.22
CA GLY A 164 5.28 -9.57 5.90
C GLY A 164 5.29 -10.53 4.69
N PHE A 165 5.60 -10.05 3.49
CA PHE A 165 5.54 -10.86 2.24
C PHE A 165 6.76 -11.75 2.01
N TRP A 166 7.47 -12.14 3.07
CA TRP A 166 8.74 -12.87 2.95
C TRP A 166 8.49 -14.38 2.97
N PRO A 167 9.34 -15.18 2.30
CA PRO A 167 9.35 -16.62 2.53
C PRO A 167 9.66 -16.92 4.00
N SER A 168 8.94 -17.86 4.61
CA SER A 168 9.35 -18.43 5.89
C SER A 168 10.75 -19.05 5.73
N ALA A 169 11.65 -18.69 6.65
CA ALA A 169 13.00 -19.23 6.71
C ALA A 169 13.01 -20.73 7.03
#